data_AF-A0A973P3K1-F1
#
_entry.id   AF-A0A973P3K1-F1
#
_cell.length_a   1.000
_cell.length_b   1.000
_cell.length_c   1.000
_cell.angle_alpha   90.00
_cell.angle_beta   90.00
_cell.angle_gamma   90.00
#
_symmetry.space_group_name_H-M   'P 1'
#
loop_
_entity.id
_entity.type
_entity.pdbx_description
1 polymer ?
#
loop_
_entity_poly.entity_id
_entity_poly.type
_entity_poly.pdbx_seq_one_letter_code
_entity_poly.pdbx_strand_id
1 'polypeptide(L)'
;FPEGGNFTPRRRMRALRRLRRRGLAAAAERAARLRNVLPPHPDGVFAAIEAAPGAAVVFVAHTGLDHLLSAADVWRALPLRLPVVITWWAVPAAQVPRGPEQRLGWLEENWARIDRWVAHHRIPL
;
A
#
# COMPACT_ATOMS: atom_id res chain seq x y z
N PHE A 1 -0.62 -12.27 2.68
CA PHE A 1 -1.82 -11.43 2.81
C PHE A 1 -1.71 -10.30 1.79
N PRO A 2 -2.63 -10.16 0.80
CA PRO A 2 -2.61 -9.03 -0.12
C PRO A 2 -3.30 -7.81 0.51
N GLU A 3 -2.50 -6.91 1.09
CA GLU A 3 -2.96 -5.54 1.38
C GLU A 3 -2.93 -4.74 0.08
N GLY A 4 -4.03 -4.09 -0.27
CA GLY A 4 -4.08 -3.18 -1.41
C GLY A 4 -5.26 -3.43 -2.34
N GLY A 5 -6.25 -2.53 -2.29
CA GLY A 5 -7.20 -2.40 -3.39
C GLY A 5 -6.59 -1.52 -4.50
N ASN A 6 -7.05 -1.70 -5.74
CA ASN A 6 -6.62 -0.83 -6.86
C ASN A 6 -6.75 0.65 -6.46
N PHE A 7 -5.66 1.40 -6.57
CA PHE A 7 -5.64 2.81 -6.23
C PHE A 7 -6.51 3.60 -7.22
N THR A 8 -7.36 4.49 -6.70
CA THR A 8 -7.97 5.57 -7.49
C THR A 8 -8.09 6.81 -6.61
N PRO A 9 -8.08 8.03 -7.19
CA PRO A 9 -8.33 9.26 -6.43
C PRO A 9 -9.64 9.20 -5.62
N ARG A 10 -10.69 8.61 -6.21
CA ARG A 10 -11.99 8.43 -5.55
C ARG A 10 -11.91 7.49 -4.34
N ARG A 11 -11.20 6.35 -4.46
CA ARG A 11 -11.00 5.40 -3.36
C ARG A 11 -10.16 6.00 -2.24
N ARG A 12 -9.12 6.77 -2.58
CA ARG A 12 -8.32 7.54 -1.63
C ARG A 12 -9.18 8.53 -0.83
N MET A 13 -10.00 9.32 -1.51
CA MET A 13 -10.90 10.27 -0.85
C MET A 13 -11.92 9.56 0.05
N ARG A 14 -12.42 8.39 -0.35
CA ARG A 14 -13.31 7.57 0.48
C ARG A 14 -12.60 7.04 1.73
N ALA A 15 -11.35 6.60 1.60
CA ALA A 15 -10.54 6.14 2.73
C ALA A 15 -10.30 7.28 3.74
N LEU A 16 -9.92 8.47 3.28
CA LEU A 16 -9.74 9.66 4.13
C LEU A 16 -11.03 10.03 4.89
N ARG A 17 -12.16 10.07 4.19
CA ARG A 17 -13.46 10.33 4.83
C ARG A 17 -13.84 9.26 5.85
N ARG A 18 -13.49 7.99 5.62
CA ARG A 18 -13.74 6.90 6.57
C ARG A 18 -12.90 7.09 7.84
N LEU A 19 -11.61 7.43 7.71
CA LEU A 19 -10.74 7.68 8.87
C LEU A 19 -11.26 8.85 9.70
N ARG A 20 -11.62 9.97 9.06
CA ARG A 20 -12.19 11.14 9.73
C ARG A 20 -13.49 10.83 10.48
N ARG A 21 -14.42 10.11 9.85
CA ARG A 21 -15.70 9.71 10.48
C ARG A 21 -15.52 8.77 11.69
N ARG A 22 -14.41 8.03 11.76
CA ARG A 22 -14.07 7.17 12.89
C ARG A 22 -13.32 7.91 14.01
N GLY A 23 -13.12 9.23 13.91
CA GLY A 23 -12.34 10.01 14.87
C GLY A 23 -10.83 9.76 14.81
N LEU A 24 -10.34 9.07 13.77
CA LEU A 24 -8.92 8.72 13.63
C LEU A 24 -8.14 9.87 12.97
N ALA A 25 -8.06 11.01 13.64
CA ALA A 25 -7.50 12.25 13.08
C ALA A 25 -6.04 12.08 12.63
N ALA A 26 -5.16 11.55 13.49
CA ALA A 26 -3.75 11.36 13.17
C ALA A 26 -3.54 10.39 11.97
N ALA A 27 -4.32 9.32 11.91
CA ALA A 27 -4.30 8.40 10.78
C ALA A 27 -4.81 9.07 9.49
N ALA A 28 -5.84 9.92 9.58
CA ALA A 28 -6.34 10.67 8.44
C ALA A 28 -5.32 11.68 7.91
N GLU A 29 -4.55 12.34 8.78
CA GLU A 29 -3.48 13.25 8.38
C GLU A 29 -2.33 12.51 7.69
N ARG A 30 -1.89 11.38 8.24
CA ARG A 30 -0.86 10.53 7.61
C ARG A 30 -1.32 10.02 6.25
N ALA A 31 -2.55 9.50 6.19
CA ALA A 31 -3.19 9.08 4.95
C ALA A 31 -3.29 10.20 3.92
N ALA A 32 -3.49 11.45 4.34
CA ALA A 32 -3.60 12.60 3.43
C ALA A 32 -2.27 12.95 2.76
N ARG A 33 -1.13 12.48 3.29
CA ARG A 33 0.20 12.65 2.67
C ARG A 33 0.52 11.60 1.61
N LEU A 34 -0.15 10.46 1.63
CA LEU A 34 -0.01 9.41 0.61
C LEU A 34 -0.74 9.85 -0.66
N ARG A 35 -0.04 10.03 -1.78
CA ARG A 35 -0.59 10.56 -3.04
C ARG A 35 -0.82 9.48 -4.11
N ASN A 36 -0.13 8.36 -4.00
CA ASN A 36 -0.05 7.29 -5.00
C ASN A 36 -0.54 5.94 -4.49
N VAL A 37 -0.73 5.79 -3.17
CA VAL A 37 -1.25 4.58 -2.56
C VAL A 37 -2.45 4.85 -1.65
N LEU A 38 -3.23 3.80 -1.40
CA LEU A 38 -4.27 3.84 -0.38
C LEU A 38 -3.64 3.68 1.01
N PRO A 39 -4.23 4.25 2.07
CA PRO A 39 -3.76 4.03 3.44
C PRO A 39 -3.74 2.54 3.78
N PRO A 40 -2.76 2.06 4.56
CA PRO A 40 -2.72 0.66 4.97
C PRO A 40 -3.94 0.31 5.84
N HIS A 41 -4.26 -0.97 5.93
CA HIS A 41 -5.17 -1.53 6.93
C HIS A 41 -4.36 -2.27 8.01
N PRO A 42 -3.99 -1.62 9.13
CA PRO A 42 -3.08 -2.20 10.11
C PRO A 42 -3.58 -3.53 10.70
N ASP A 43 -4.88 -3.62 11.00
CA ASP A 43 -5.48 -4.77 11.68
C ASP A 43 -5.21 -6.10 10.93
N GLY A 44 -5.37 -6.10 9.59
CA GLY A 44 -5.15 -7.28 8.76
C GLY A 44 -3.67 -7.68 8.68
N VAL A 45 -2.79 -6.69 8.51
CA VAL A 45 -1.34 -6.89 8.51
C VAL A 45 -0.87 -7.46 9.85
N PHE A 46 -1.37 -6.92 10.96
CA PHE A 46 -0.92 -7.33 12.29
C PHE A 46 -1.39 -8.74 12.61
N ALA A 47 -2.64 -9.08 12.29
CA ALA A 47 -3.15 -10.44 12.41
C ALA A 47 -2.31 -11.44 11.59
N ALA A 48 -1.90 -11.08 10.37
CA ALA A 48 -1.05 -11.94 9.55
C ALA A 48 0.35 -12.12 10.14
N ILE A 49 0.96 -11.07 10.69
CA ILE A 49 2.26 -11.13 11.37
C ILE A 49 2.16 -11.99 12.64
N GLU A 50 1.09 -11.83 13.42
CA GLU A 50 0.85 -12.58 14.65
C GLU A 50 0.61 -14.07 14.40
N ALA A 51 -0.06 -14.41 13.30
CA ALA A 51 -0.25 -15.79 12.88
C ALA A 51 1.04 -16.48 12.40
N ALA A 52 2.06 -15.70 12.00
CA ALA A 52 3.32 -16.22 11.47
C ALA A 52 4.54 -15.43 11.99
N PRO A 53 4.84 -15.47 13.30
CA PRO A 53 5.83 -14.59 13.93
C PRO A 53 7.28 -14.88 13.49
N GLY A 54 7.55 -16.06 12.91
CA GLY A 54 8.86 -16.42 12.35
C GLY A 54 9.04 -16.06 10.87
N ALA A 55 8.00 -15.56 10.20
CA ALA A 55 8.06 -15.25 8.77
C ALA A 55 8.65 -13.85 8.51
N ALA A 56 9.42 -13.72 7.43
CA ALA A 56 9.79 -12.41 6.92
C ALA A 56 8.57 -11.70 6.32
N VAL A 57 8.51 -10.38 6.48
CA VAL A 57 7.49 -9.54 5.84
C VAL A 57 8.08 -8.93 4.58
N VAL A 58 7.39 -9.09 3.46
CA VAL A 58 7.80 -8.50 2.17
C VAL A 58 6.80 -7.44 1.76
N PHE A 59 7.27 -6.22 1.59
CA PHE A 59 6.51 -5.13 0.98
C PHE A 59 6.77 -5.15 -0.51
N VAL A 60 5.71 -5.25 -1.30
CA VAL A 60 5.80 -5.26 -2.77
C VAL A 60 5.12 -4.00 -3.30
N ALA A 61 5.77 -3.35 -4.27
CA ALA A 61 5.22 -2.19 -4.95
C ALA A 61 5.33 -2.38 -6.46
N HIS A 62 4.34 -1.88 -7.19
CA HIS A 62 4.35 -1.89 -8.65
C HIS A 62 3.69 -0.64 -9.21
N THR A 63 4.05 -0.26 -10.44
CA THR A 63 3.43 0.83 -11.22
C THR A 63 3.52 0.49 -12.71
N GLY A 64 2.72 1.16 -13.54
CA GLY A 64 2.61 0.88 -14.98
C GLY A 64 1.29 0.20 -15.38
N LEU A 65 0.43 -0.14 -14.41
CA LEU A 65 -0.96 -0.59 -14.64
C LEU A 65 -1.99 0.44 -14.15
N ASP A 66 -1.54 1.66 -13.81
CA ASP A 66 -2.36 2.68 -13.12
C ASP A 66 -3.57 3.17 -13.95
N HIS A 67 -3.60 2.84 -15.24
CA HIS A 67 -4.69 3.12 -16.18
C HIS A 67 -5.62 1.92 -16.41
N LEU A 68 -5.28 0.72 -15.93
CA LEU A 68 -6.12 -0.48 -16.03
C LEU A 68 -7.00 -0.58 -14.78
N LEU A 69 -8.06 0.22 -14.77
CA LEU A 69 -8.90 0.43 -13.59
C LEU A 69 -9.91 -0.70 -13.36
N SER A 70 -10.11 -1.57 -14.34
CA SER A 70 -11.01 -2.72 -14.30
C SER A 70 -10.38 -3.99 -14.89
N ALA A 71 -10.92 -5.17 -14.53
CA ALA A 71 -10.53 -6.44 -15.13
C ALA A 71 -10.76 -6.47 -16.66
N ALA A 72 -11.75 -5.72 -17.15
CA ALA A 72 -11.99 -5.56 -18.58
C ALA A 72 -10.90 -4.74 -19.28
N ASP A 73 -10.34 -3.72 -18.61
CA ASP A 73 -9.21 -2.96 -19.14
C ASP A 73 -7.95 -3.83 -19.24
N VAL A 74 -7.71 -4.66 -18.23
CA VAL A 74 -6.61 -5.65 -18.23
C VAL A 74 -6.75 -6.63 -19.40
N TRP A 75 -7.93 -7.19 -19.63
CA TRP A 75 -8.16 -8.14 -20.72
C TRP A 75 -7.94 -7.52 -22.12
N ARG A 76 -8.30 -6.25 -22.30
CA ARG A 76 -8.12 -5.51 -23.56
C ARG A 76 -6.68 -5.03 -23.79
N ALA A 77 -5.92 -4.85 -22.72
CA ALA A 77 -4.55 -4.37 -22.77
C ALA A 77 -3.53 -5.49 -23.07
N LEU A 78 -3.99 -6.74 -23.25
CA LEU A 78 -3.12 -7.88 -23.55
C LEU A 78 -2.85 -8.05 -25.06
N PRO A 79 -1.60 -8.34 -25.48
CA PRO A 79 -0.40 -8.41 -24.63
C PRO A 79 -0.03 -7.01 -24.10
N LEU A 80 0.39 -6.93 -22.82
CA LEU A 80 0.72 -5.67 -22.14
C LEU A 80 1.69 -4.86 -22.98
N ARG A 81 1.19 -3.79 -23.59
CA ARG A 81 2.01 -2.90 -24.43
C ARG A 81 2.81 -1.90 -23.62
N LEU A 82 2.52 -1.78 -22.33
CA LEU A 82 3.15 -0.85 -21.40
C LEU A 82 3.94 -1.64 -20.34
N PRO A 83 5.17 -1.21 -20.01
CA PRO A 83 5.99 -1.93 -19.04
C PRO A 83 5.43 -1.75 -17.62
N VAL A 84 5.43 -2.86 -16.87
CA VAL A 84 5.12 -2.87 -15.43
C VAL A 84 6.45 -2.92 -14.69
N VAL A 85 6.67 -1.94 -13.81
CA VAL A 85 7.84 -1.92 -12.94
C VAL A 85 7.42 -2.44 -11.58
N ILE A 86 8.22 -3.33 -11.00
CA ILE A 86 7.98 -3.95 -9.69
C ILE A 86 9.24 -3.80 -8.84
N THR A 87 9.05 -3.58 -7.54
CA THR A 87 10.12 -3.65 -6.54
C THR A 87 9.61 -4.35 -5.29
N TRP A 88 10.54 -4.78 -4.44
CA TRP A 88 10.20 -5.32 -3.13
C TRP A 88 11.25 -4.94 -2.08
N TRP A 89 10.81 -4.95 -0.82
CA TRP A 89 11.66 -4.84 0.36
C TRP A 89 11.30 -5.94 1.34
N ALA A 90 12.28 -6.79 1.65
CA ALA A 90 12.12 -7.85 2.63
C ALA A 90 12.60 -7.37 4.00
N VAL A 91 11.80 -7.61 5.03
CA VAL A 91 12.11 -7.35 6.43
C VAL A 91 12.15 -8.72 7.14
N PRO A 92 13.33 -9.18 7.60
CA PRO A 92 13.43 -10.40 8.38
C PRO A 92 12.54 -10.33 9.62
N ALA A 93 12.00 -11.48 10.06
CA ALA A 93 11.12 -11.56 11.23
C ALA A 93 11.69 -10.86 12.47
N ALA A 94 13.00 -10.99 12.70
CA ALA A 94 13.71 -10.37 13.82
C ALA A 94 13.74 -8.83 13.79
N GLN A 95 13.50 -8.21 12.63
CA GLN A 95 13.47 -6.76 12.45
C GLN A 95 12.04 -6.20 12.43
N VAL A 96 11.01 -7.04 12.49
CA VAL A 96 9.62 -6.60 12.58
C VAL A 96 9.34 -6.14 14.01
N PRO A 97 8.92 -4.87 14.23
CA PRO A 97 8.71 -4.37 15.57
C PRO A 97 7.65 -5.15 16.36
N ARG A 98 7.90 -5.25 17.67
CA ARG A 98 6.99 -5.83 18.64
C ARG A 98 6.15 -4.72 19.27
N GLY A 99 4.88 -5.03 19.52
CA GLY A 99 3.93 -4.08 20.09
C GLY A 99 3.20 -3.25 19.02
N PRO A 100 1.93 -2.90 19.28
CA PRO A 100 1.02 -2.36 18.27
C PRO A 100 1.44 -0.97 17.77
N GLU A 101 1.91 -0.08 18.65
CA GLU A 101 2.29 1.29 18.27
C GLU A 101 3.55 1.33 17.39
N GLN A 102 4.59 0.61 17.77
CA GLN A 102 5.84 0.52 17.00
C GLN A 102 5.58 -0.12 15.63
N ARG A 103 4.75 -1.17 15.60
CA ARG A 103 4.37 -1.85 14.36
C ARG A 103 3.53 -0.94 13.45
N LEU A 104 2.68 -0.08 14.03
CA LEU A 104 1.93 0.92 13.27
C LEU A 104 2.85 1.96 12.63
N GLY A 105 3.78 2.53 13.40
CA GLY A 105 4.77 3.48 12.87
C GLY A 105 5.59 2.87 11.73
N TRP A 106 6.10 1.66 11.94
CA TRP A 106 6.85 0.91 10.92
C TRP A 106 6.04 0.62 9.66
N LEU A 107 4.77 0.24 9.79
CA LEU A 107 3.89 0.01 8.64
C LEU A 107 3.67 1.30 7.85
N GLU A 108 3.44 2.42 8.56
CA GLU A 108 3.23 3.73 7.94
C GLU A 108 4.48 4.26 7.23
N GLU A 109 5.67 4.03 7.78
CA GLU A 109 6.95 4.37 7.15
C GLU A 109 7.19 3.58 5.86
N ASN A 110 6.92 2.27 5.89
CA ASN A 110 7.02 1.43 4.69
C ASN A 110 5.99 1.84 3.63
N TRP A 111 4.77 2.23 4.03
CA TRP A 111 3.78 2.77 3.11
C TRP A 111 4.21 4.10 2.49
N ALA A 112 4.83 4.99 3.26
CA ALA A 112 5.38 6.24 2.75
C ALA A 112 6.55 5.98 1.79
N ARG A 113 7.36 4.94 2.03
CA ARG A 113 8.42 4.48 1.10
C ARG A 113 7.82 4.02 -0.22
N ILE A 114 6.77 3.19 -0.18
CA ILE A 114 6.05 2.75 -1.38
C ILE A 114 5.50 3.95 -2.15
N ASP A 115 4.83 4.88 -1.46
CA ASP A 115 4.24 6.08 -2.08
C ASP A 115 5.27 6.91 -2.86
N ARG A 116 6.46 7.13 -2.26
CA ARG A 116 7.58 7.82 -2.90
C ARG A 116 8.16 7.03 -4.07
N TRP A 117 8.28 5.71 -3.92
CA TRP A 117 8.77 4.86 -5.00
C TRP A 117 7.85 4.92 -6.22
N VAL A 118 6.53 4.83 -6.02
CA VAL A 118 5.54 4.98 -7.10
C VAL A 118 5.60 6.37 -7.73
N ALA A 119 5.77 7.44 -6.94
CA ALA A 119 5.95 8.79 -7.49
C ALA A 119 7.15 8.89 -8.44
N HIS A 120 8.25 8.19 -8.13
CA HIS A 120 9.49 8.27 -8.91
C HIS A 120 9.48 7.36 -10.16
N HIS A 121 8.78 6.22 -10.10
CA HIS A 121 8.80 5.21 -11.16
C HIS A 121 7.53 5.18 -12.01
N ARG A 122 6.54 6.04 -11.70
CA ARG A 122 5.37 6.22 -12.56
C ARG A 122 5.84 6.69 -13.93
N ILE A 123 5.50 5.93 -14.95
CA ILE A 123 5.77 6.28 -16.34
C ILE A 123 4.77 7.39 -16.72
N PRO A 124 5.25 8.61 -17.04
CA PRO A 124 4.39 9.63 -17.63
C PRO A 124 3.91 9.15 -19.00
N LEU A 125 2.63 9.37 -19.32
CA LEU A 125 2.13 9.24 -20.68
C LEU A 125 2.55 10.45 -21.51
#